data_AF-A0A6B3CNU1-F1
#
_entry.id   AF-A0A6B3CNU1-F1
#
_cell.length_a   1.000
_cell.length_b   1.000
_cell.length_c   1.000
_cell.angle_alpha   90.00
_cell.angle_beta   90.00
_cell.angle_gamma   90.00
#
_symmetry.space_group_name_H-M   'P 1'
#
loop_
_entity.id
_entity.type
_entity.pdbx_description
1 polymer ?
#
loop_
_entity_poly.entity_id
_entity_poly.type
_entity_poly.pdbx_seq_one_letter_code
_entity_poly.pdbx_strand_id
1 'polypeptide(L)'
;MSLALAATACGGGSSSGGGSNDSPKELTYWASNQGAGVEVDKKVLQPELDKFEKETGIKVKLEVVPWSDLLNRILTATTSGQGPDVLNIGNTWSA
;
A
#
# COMPACT_ATOMS: atom_id res chain seq x y z
N MET A 1 10.72 5.64 50.42
CA MET A 1 9.80 4.49 50.32
C MET A 1 9.54 4.23 48.85
N SER A 2 10.22 3.26 48.27
CA SER A 2 9.92 2.73 46.94
C SER A 2 8.63 1.91 47.00
N LEU A 3 7.80 1.99 45.97
CA LEU A 3 6.90 0.90 45.63
C LEU A 3 6.95 0.67 44.12
N ALA A 4 7.52 -0.48 43.76
CA ALA A 4 7.65 -0.96 42.40
C ALA A 4 6.43 -1.78 41.97
N LEU A 5 6.32 -1.88 40.64
CA LEU A 5 5.34 -2.46 39.73
C LEU A 5 4.66 -3.79 40.12
N ALA A 6 3.45 -3.99 39.58
CA ALA A 6 3.14 -5.20 38.81
C ALA A 6 2.17 -4.90 37.65
N ALA A 7 2.58 -5.29 36.44
CA ALA A 7 1.86 -5.20 35.18
C ALA A 7 0.95 -6.42 34.98
N THR A 8 -0.21 -6.25 34.33
CA THR A 8 -0.82 -7.23 33.40
C THR A 8 -1.98 -6.58 32.62
N ALA A 9 -1.73 -6.19 31.36
CA ALA A 9 -2.75 -6.18 30.31
C ALA A 9 -2.03 -6.29 28.96
N CYS A 10 -2.23 -7.42 28.30
CA CYS A 10 -1.66 -7.78 27.02
C CYS A 10 -2.39 -7.02 25.89
N GLY A 11 -1.65 -6.34 25.02
CA GLY A 11 -2.08 -5.87 23.70
C GLY A 11 -2.88 -4.56 23.68
N GLY A 12 -2.17 -3.44 23.78
CA GLY A 12 -2.73 -2.10 23.97
C GLY A 12 -3.68 -1.60 22.88
N GLY A 13 -4.75 -0.96 23.34
CA GLY A 13 -5.50 0.01 22.54
C GLY A 13 -4.74 1.33 22.42
N SER A 14 -4.94 2.00 21.30
CA SER A 14 -4.92 3.46 21.25
C SER A 14 -6.26 3.92 20.71
N SER A 15 -6.98 4.57 21.60
CA SER A 15 -8.13 5.41 21.40
C SER A 15 -7.92 6.38 20.24
N SER A 16 -8.98 6.58 19.46
CA SER A 16 -9.26 7.71 18.55
C SER A 16 -8.29 8.89 18.66
N GLY A 17 -7.18 8.83 17.93
CA GLY A 17 -6.21 9.92 17.79
C GLY A 17 -6.51 10.68 16.52
N GLY A 18 -6.74 11.99 16.64
CA GLY A 18 -6.95 12.88 15.50
C GLY A 18 -5.83 12.71 14.47
N GLY A 19 -6.23 12.49 13.22
CA GLY A 19 -5.29 12.32 12.12
C GLY A 19 -4.47 13.58 11.92
N SER A 20 -3.21 13.53 12.34
CA SER A 20 -2.21 14.47 11.86
C SER A 20 -2.15 14.33 10.33
N ASN A 21 -2.17 15.46 9.61
CA ASN A 21 -1.87 15.53 8.17
C ASN A 21 -0.38 15.24 7.89
N ASP A 22 0.23 14.32 8.62
CA ASP A 22 1.57 13.84 8.31
C ASP A 22 1.44 13.02 7.02
N SER A 23 1.94 13.59 5.92
CA SER A 23 2.02 12.90 4.63
C SER A 23 2.60 11.51 4.84
N PRO A 24 1.95 10.43 4.35
CA PRO A 24 2.46 9.08 4.51
C PRO A 24 3.87 8.99 3.92
N LYS A 25 4.81 8.42 4.68
CA LYS A 25 6.21 8.27 4.25
C LYS A 25 6.38 7.25 3.13
N GLU A 26 5.43 6.33 3.01
CA GLU A 26 5.42 5.29 1.98
C GLU A 26 3.98 4.98 1.55
N LEU A 27 3.77 4.81 0.25
CA LEU A 27 2.52 4.33 -0.36
C LEU A 27 2.76 2.95 -0.97
N THR A 28 1.77 2.08 -0.86
CA THR A 28 1.70 0.82 -1.56
C THR A 28 0.91 1.00 -2.85
N TYR A 29 1.51 0.60 -3.97
CA TYR A 29 0.90 0.76 -5.29
C TYR A 29 0.83 -0.60 -6.00
N TRP A 30 -0.39 -1.03 -6.33
CA TRP A 30 -0.59 -2.18 -7.21
C TRP A 30 -0.85 -1.73 -8.64
N ALA A 31 0.04 -2.13 -9.55
CA ALA A 31 -0.12 -1.93 -10.98
C ALA A 31 -0.59 -3.22 -11.64
N SER A 32 -1.52 -3.11 -12.58
CA SER A 32 -1.84 -4.24 -13.46
C SER A 32 -0.69 -4.47 -14.46
N ASN A 33 -0.33 -5.72 -14.75
CA ASN A 33 0.60 -5.99 -15.84
C ASN A 33 -0.09 -5.67 -17.18
N GLN A 34 0.38 -4.61 -17.85
CA GLN A 34 -0.16 -4.10 -19.11
C GLN A 34 0.83 -4.26 -20.28
N GLY A 35 2.13 -4.36 -19.99
CA GLY A 35 3.17 -4.60 -21.00
C GLY A 35 3.44 -6.08 -21.26
N ALA A 36 4.50 -6.35 -22.01
CA ALA A 36 4.94 -7.71 -22.38
C ALA A 36 5.32 -8.61 -21.18
N GLY A 37 5.42 -8.03 -19.98
CA GLY A 37 5.58 -8.78 -18.74
C GLY A 37 5.79 -7.86 -17.53
N VAL A 38 5.62 -8.43 -16.35
CA VAL A 38 5.74 -7.74 -15.05
C VAL A 38 7.04 -6.95 -14.90
N GLU A 39 8.16 -7.51 -15.32
CA GLU A 39 9.47 -6.85 -15.22
C GLU A 39 9.63 -5.68 -16.20
N VAL A 40 8.92 -5.70 -17.33
CA VAL A 40 8.90 -4.58 -18.27
C VAL A 40 8.15 -3.41 -17.65
N ASP A 41 6.98 -3.67 -17.06
CA ASP A 41 6.18 -2.63 -16.42
C ASP A 41 6.90 -2.01 -15.23
N LYS A 42 7.59 -2.82 -14.41
CA LYS A 42 8.45 -2.29 -13.33
C LYS A 42 9.51 -1.33 -13.87
N LYS A 43 10.21 -1.70 -14.95
CA LYS A 43 11.24 -0.85 -15.56
C LYS A 43 10.68 0.46 -16.12
N VAL A 44 9.44 0.44 -16.62
CA VAL A 44 8.77 1.63 -17.15
C VAL A 44 8.25 2.53 -16.03
N LEU A 45 7.69 1.95 -14.96
CA LEU A 45 7.09 2.70 -13.86
C LEU A 45 8.13 3.26 -12.88
N GLN A 46 9.24 2.53 -12.63
CA GLN A 46 10.23 2.92 -11.63
C GLN A 46 10.77 4.35 -11.83
N PRO A 47 11.14 4.81 -13.04
CA PRO A 47 11.63 6.17 -13.24
C PRO A 47 10.60 7.26 -12.87
N GLU A 48 9.31 7.00 -13.06
CA GLU A 48 8.25 7.94 -12.70
C GLU A 48 7.99 7.94 -11.19
N LEU A 49 8.05 6.77 -10.55
CA LEU A 49 7.98 6.67 -9.09
C LEU A 49 9.18 7.34 -8.41
N ASP A 50 10.38 7.23 -9.00
CA ASP A 50 11.58 7.90 -8.49
C ASP A 50 11.49 9.43 -8.61
N LYS A 51 10.87 9.94 -9.69
CA LYS A 51 10.58 11.38 -9.83
C LYS A 51 9.56 11.83 -8.78
N PHE A 52 8.48 11.07 -8.62
CA PHE A 52 7.46 11.33 -7.60
C PHE A 52 8.08 11.37 -6.20
N GLU A 53 8.93 10.42 -5.84
CA GLU A 53 9.63 10.41 -4.54
C GLU A 53 10.55 11.63 -4.38
N LYS A 54 11.27 12.04 -5.43
CA LYS A 54 12.12 13.26 -5.38
C LYS A 54 11.31 14.54 -5.17
N GLU A 55 10.13 14.64 -5.77
CA GLU A 55 9.29 15.83 -5.68
C GLU A 55 8.51 15.92 -4.37
N THR A 56 8.07 14.78 -3.84
CA THR A 56 7.14 14.72 -2.71
C THR A 56 7.78 14.24 -1.41
N GLY A 57 8.92 13.54 -1.48
CA GLY A 57 9.50 12.80 -0.37
C GLY A 57 8.75 11.53 0.00
N ILE A 58 7.74 11.11 -0.78
CA ILE A 58 6.92 9.92 -0.51
C ILE A 58 7.47 8.74 -1.31
N LYS A 59 7.84 7.67 -0.60
CA LYS A 59 8.30 6.43 -1.23
C LYS A 59 7.12 5.63 -1.78
N VAL A 60 7.28 4.96 -2.91
CA VAL A 60 6.24 4.09 -3.47
C VAL A 60 6.74 2.65 -3.56
N LYS A 61 6.07 1.75 -2.84
CA LYS A 61 6.25 0.30 -2.95
C LYS A 61 5.39 -0.23 -4.09
N LEU A 62 6.01 -0.40 -5.24
CA LEU A 62 5.36 -0.95 -6.45
C LEU A 62 5.26 -2.48 -6.40
N GLU A 63 4.05 -2.99 -6.65
CA GLU A 63 3.81 -4.40 -6.95
C GLU A 63 3.03 -4.50 -8.25
N VAL A 64 3.66 -5.03 -9.29
CA VAL A 64 2.98 -5.31 -10.56
C VAL A 64 2.36 -6.70 -10.48
N VAL A 65 1.05 -6.76 -10.67
CA VAL A 65 0.23 -7.97 -10.55
C VAL A 65 -0.08 -8.52 -11.94
N PRO A 66 0.17 -9.81 -12.20
CA PRO A 66 -0.27 -10.45 -13.45
C PRO A 66 -1.77 -10.30 -13.65
N TRP A 67 -2.20 -10.06 -14.90
CA TRP A 67 -3.61 -9.86 -15.22
C TRP A 67 -4.51 -11.04 -14.78
N SER A 68 -3.99 -12.27 -14.90
CA SER A 68 -4.68 -13.50 -14.47
C SER A 68 -5.05 -13.51 -12.98
N ASP A 69 -4.25 -12.81 -12.16
CA ASP A 69 -4.34 -12.87 -10.71
C ASP A 69 -5.02 -11.62 -10.13
N LEU A 70 -5.14 -10.57 -10.93
CA LEU A 70 -5.54 -9.24 -10.50
C LEU A 70 -6.93 -9.23 -9.86
N LEU A 71 -7.93 -9.83 -10.49
CA LEU A 71 -9.30 -9.85 -9.94
C LEU A 71 -9.36 -10.55 -8.58
N ASN A 72 -8.76 -11.74 -8.46
CA ASN A 72 -8.74 -12.49 -7.20
C ASN A 72 -8.05 -11.72 -6.09
N ARG A 73 -6.98 -11.00 -6.43
CA ARG A 73 -6.23 -10.18 -5.49
C ARG A 73 -7.02 -8.96 -5.01
N ILE A 74 -7.76 -8.31 -5.91
CA ILE A 74 -8.68 -7.21 -5.58
C ILE A 74 -9.79 -7.71 -4.64
N LEU A 75 -10.47 -8.81 -4.99
CA LEU A 75 -11.55 -9.37 -4.16
C LEU A 75 -11.07 -9.73 -2.75
N THR A 76 -9.88 -10.31 -2.63
CA THR A 76 -9.27 -10.65 -1.34
C THR A 76 -8.96 -9.39 -0.53
N ALA A 77 -8.37 -8.38 -1.16
CA ALA A 77 -8.07 -7.10 -0.52
C ALA A 77 -9.34 -6.38 -0.01
N THR A 78 -10.39 -6.32 -0.84
CA THR A 78 -11.67 -5.70 -0.47
C THR A 78 -12.35 -6.45 0.68
N THR A 79 -12.37 -7.78 0.63
CA THR A 79 -13.01 -8.59 1.67
C THR A 79 -12.26 -8.52 2.99
N SER A 80 -10.93 -8.47 2.95
CA SER A 80 -10.09 -8.42 4.16
C SER A 80 -9.90 -7.00 4.71
N GLY A 81 -10.28 -5.97 3.95
CA GLY A 81 -9.97 -4.57 4.28
C GLY A 81 -8.48 -4.21 4.18
N GLN A 82 -7.66 -5.06 3.56
CA GLN A 82 -6.21 -4.91 3.46
C GLN A 82 -5.79 -4.79 1.98
N GLY A 83 -6.09 -3.64 1.39
CA GLY A 83 -5.70 -3.29 0.02
C GLY A 83 -4.48 -2.35 -0.05
N PRO A 84 -3.98 -2.08 -1.26
CA PRO A 84 -2.96 -1.06 -1.47
C PRO A 84 -3.56 0.34 -1.27
N ASP A 85 -2.70 1.34 -1.12
CA ASP A 85 -3.11 2.74 -1.09
C ASP A 85 -3.58 3.21 -2.48
N VAL A 86 -2.90 2.73 -3.53
CA VAL A 86 -3.23 3.04 -4.93
C VAL A 86 -3.36 1.75 -5.72
N LEU A 87 -4.41 1.68 -6.54
CA LEU A 87 -4.66 0.56 -7.43
C LEU A 87 -4.84 1.08 -8.86
N ASN A 88 -4.02 0.57 -9.78
CA ASN A 88 -4.22 0.71 -11.21
C ASN A 88 -4.92 -0.53 -11.76
N ILE A 89 -6.10 -0.33 -12.35
CA ILE A 89 -6.89 -1.35 -13.03
C ILE A 89 -7.20 -0.95 -14.47
N GLY A 90 -7.48 -1.94 -15.31
CA GLY A 90 -8.14 -1.71 -16.60
C GLY A 90 -9.65 -1.56 -16.47
N ASN A 91 -10.31 -1.30 -17.60
CA ASN A 91 -11.75 -0.97 -17.65
C ASN A 91 -12.69 -2.13 -17.30
N THR A 92 -12.19 -3.38 -17.32
CA THR A 92 -13.00 -4.59 -17.14
C THR A 92 -13.70 -4.66 -15.77
N TRP A 93 -13.09 -4.06 -14.74
CA TRP A 93 -13.56 -4.13 -13.35
C TRP A 93 -13.65 -2.75 -12.68
N SER A 94 -13.74 -1.69 -13.48
CA SER A 94 -13.80 -0.30 -12.99
C SER A 94 -15.23 0.28 -12.97
N ALA A 95 -16.24 -0.56 -13.15
CA ALA A 95 -17.65 -0.18 -13.20
C ALA A 95 -18.31 -0.25 -11.82
#